data_AF-F8CFK2-F1
#
_entry.id   AF-F8CFK2-F1
#
_cell.length_a   1.000
_cell.length_b   1.000
_cell.length_c   1.000
_cell.angle_alpha   90.00
_cell.angle_beta   90.00
_cell.angle_gamma   90.00
#
_symmetry.space_group_name_H-M   'P 1'
#
loop_
_entity.id
_entity.type
_entity.pdbx_description
1 polymer ?
#
loop_
_entity_poly.entity_id
_entity_poly.type
_entity_poly.pdbx_seq_one_letter_code
_entity_poly.pdbx_strand_id
1 'polypeptide(L)'
;MGGEVSFSDNYPEHRNLYDFQPNLMNGHLVSGKARNVIDALGVTNAEWLPVVVKDHQGTIVGPYYAFLNVLGAEEAIDLERSTYKMDHLEKDQIGRIKKLVLKHGAINPQAKIFRCTMERRLILIREDVHAAFVQAGLTGFKVYRAEGWNGLTL
;
A
#
# COMPACT_ATOMS: atom_id res chain seq x y z
N MET A 1 7.04 17.58 17.40
CA MET A 1 6.23 16.42 17.80
C MET A 1 5.50 15.94 16.56
N GLY A 2 5.64 14.66 16.20
CA GLY A 2 4.87 14.04 15.11
C GLY A 2 3.45 13.68 15.54
N GLY A 3 2.70 13.02 14.66
CA GLY A 3 1.37 12.50 15.02
C GLY A 3 1.46 11.25 15.91
N GLU A 4 0.36 10.93 16.58
CA GLU A 4 0.19 9.67 17.31
C GLU A 4 -1.02 8.93 16.77
N VAL A 5 -0.94 7.60 16.72
CA VAL A 5 -2.07 6.71 16.44
C VAL A 5 -2.12 5.61 17.49
N SER A 6 -3.32 5.13 17.81
CA SER A 6 -3.52 4.06 18.79
C SER A 6 -4.37 2.94 18.18
N PHE A 7 -4.11 1.71 18.60
CA PHE A 7 -5.06 0.63 18.41
C PHE A 7 -6.39 0.96 19.13
N SER A 8 -7.50 0.54 18.54
CA SER A 8 -8.84 0.83 19.06
C SER A 8 -9.29 -0.20 20.09
N ASP A 9 -9.78 0.29 21.23
CA ASP A 9 -10.36 -0.51 22.32
C ASP A 9 -11.53 -1.42 21.89
N ASN A 10 -12.08 -1.22 20.69
CA ASN A 10 -13.12 -2.06 20.11
C ASN A 10 -12.63 -3.51 19.86
N TYR A 11 -11.32 -3.75 19.77
CA TYR A 11 -10.72 -5.07 19.51
C TYR A 11 -9.51 -5.32 20.41
N PRO A 12 -9.70 -5.46 21.74
CA PRO A 12 -8.59 -5.45 22.72
C PRO A 12 -7.62 -6.63 22.59
N GLU A 13 -8.01 -7.71 21.92
CA GLU A 13 -7.16 -8.87 21.64
C GLU A 13 -6.28 -8.68 20.39
N HIS A 14 -6.57 -7.68 19.55
CA HIS A 14 -5.81 -7.43 18.32
C HIS A 14 -4.58 -6.58 18.63
N ARG A 15 -3.49 -7.22 19.09
CA ARG A 15 -2.28 -6.55 19.57
C ARG A 15 -1.06 -6.70 18.65
N ASN A 16 -1.17 -7.51 17.60
CA ASN A 16 -0.04 -7.82 16.73
C ASN A 16 0.41 -6.57 15.96
N LEU A 17 1.70 -6.30 16.05
CA LEU A 17 2.37 -5.21 15.36
C LEU A 17 3.21 -5.79 14.22
N TYR A 18 2.87 -5.42 12.99
CA TYR A 18 3.52 -5.91 11.77
C TYR A 18 4.29 -4.81 11.06
N ASP A 19 5.15 -5.18 10.11
CA ASP A 19 5.91 -4.21 9.31
C ASP A 19 5.02 -3.39 8.37
N PHE A 20 3.98 -4.01 7.83
CA PHE A 20 2.85 -3.32 7.18
C PHE A 20 1.61 -3.56 8.04
N GLN A 21 1.15 -2.55 8.77
CA GLN A 21 0.03 -2.70 9.67
C GLN A 21 -1.30 -2.60 8.90
N PRO A 22 -2.08 -3.68 8.81
CA PRO A 22 -3.37 -3.65 8.15
C PRO A 22 -4.33 -2.75 8.93
N ASN A 23 -5.13 -1.99 8.21
CA ASN A 23 -6.13 -1.11 8.78
C ASN A 23 -7.26 -0.90 7.76
N LEU A 24 -8.38 -0.34 8.23
CA LEU A 24 -9.56 -0.08 7.38
C LEU A 24 -9.44 1.20 6.56
N MET A 25 -8.40 1.99 6.80
CA MET A 25 -8.12 3.20 6.02
C MET A 25 -7.28 2.81 4.81
N ASN A 26 -7.36 3.59 3.73
CA ASN A 26 -6.51 3.43 2.55
C ASN A 26 -5.06 3.92 2.78
N GLY A 27 -4.61 3.98 4.04
CA GLY A 27 -3.28 4.43 4.44
C GLY A 27 -2.38 3.26 4.79
N HIS A 28 -1.16 3.23 4.26
CA HIS A 28 -0.20 2.19 4.57
C HIS A 28 0.62 2.60 5.78
N LEU A 29 0.31 2.05 6.96
CA LEU A 29 1.11 2.26 8.16
C LEU A 29 2.28 1.26 8.16
N VAL A 30 3.51 1.77 8.10
CA VAL A 30 4.72 0.99 7.81
C VAL A 30 5.74 1.16 8.94
N SER A 31 6.40 0.08 9.34
CA SER A 31 7.46 0.09 10.34
C SER A 31 8.74 0.77 9.81
N GLY A 32 9.61 1.19 10.73
CA GLY A 32 10.91 1.76 10.37
C GLY A 32 11.78 0.76 9.60
N LYS A 33 11.64 -0.54 9.89
CA LYS A 33 12.33 -1.61 9.17
C LYS A 33 11.89 -1.67 7.71
N ALA A 34 10.58 -1.70 7.45
CA ALA A 34 10.04 -1.72 6.09
C ALA A 34 10.34 -0.42 5.33
N ARG A 35 10.27 0.73 6.01
CA ARG A 35 10.71 2.01 5.44
C ARG A 35 12.16 1.96 4.97
N ASN A 36 13.08 1.47 5.79
CA ASN A 36 14.49 1.37 5.41
C ASN A 36 14.70 0.48 4.16
N VAL A 37 13.92 -0.60 4.02
CA VAL A 37 13.95 -1.45 2.82
C VAL A 37 13.45 -0.68 1.59
N ILE A 38 12.35 0.06 1.72
CA ILE A 38 11.79 0.88 0.62
C ILE A 38 12.77 2.00 0.22
N ASP A 39 13.37 2.69 1.19
CA ASP A 39 14.35 3.76 0.94
C ASP A 39 15.61 3.19 0.27
N ALA A 40 16.10 2.01 0.69
CA ALA A 40 17.25 1.34 0.08
C ALA A 40 17.01 0.89 -1.38
N LEU A 41 15.75 0.67 -1.77
CA LEU A 41 15.36 0.37 -3.15
C LEU A 41 15.36 1.63 -4.03
N GLY A 42 15.55 2.83 -3.48
CA GLY A 42 15.56 4.08 -4.24
C GLY A 42 14.17 4.47 -4.76
N VAL A 43 13.10 4.17 -4.01
CA VAL A 43 11.73 4.60 -4.34
C VAL A 43 11.63 6.11 -4.15
N THR A 44 11.49 6.87 -5.24
CA THR A 44 11.57 8.34 -5.22
C THR A 44 10.25 9.05 -4.96
N ASN A 45 9.12 8.34 -5.02
CA ASN A 45 7.78 8.87 -4.85
C ASN A 45 7.13 8.43 -3.53
N ALA A 46 7.94 8.00 -2.55
CA ALA A 46 7.48 7.69 -1.21
C ALA A 46 7.56 8.93 -0.32
N GLU A 47 6.42 9.40 0.17
CA GLU A 47 6.34 10.38 1.25
C GLU A 47 6.03 9.67 2.57
N TRP A 48 6.80 9.99 3.59
CA TRP A 48 6.68 9.39 4.92
C TRP A 48 6.11 10.39 5.90
N LEU A 49 4.98 10.04 6.53
CA LEU A 49 4.35 10.83 7.60
C LEU A 49 4.60 10.11 8.94
N PRO A 50 5.64 10.47 9.71
CA PRO A 50 6.04 9.72 10.90
C PRO A 50 5.01 9.85 12.02
N VAL A 51 4.73 8.71 12.66
CA VAL A 51 3.83 8.61 13.80
C VAL A 51 4.37 7.62 14.82
N VAL A 52 3.95 7.77 16.08
CA VAL A 52 4.11 6.71 17.08
C VAL A 52 2.84 5.88 17.15
N VAL A 53 2.99 4.56 17.25
CA VAL A 53 1.87 3.63 17.45
C VAL A 53 1.77 3.27 18.93
N LYS A 54 0.58 3.43 19.49
CA LYS A 54 0.21 3.03 20.84
C LYS A 54 -0.70 1.80 20.83
N ASP A 55 -0.57 0.94 21.83
CA ASP A 55 -1.53 -0.14 22.08
C ASP A 55 -2.87 0.40 22.64
N HIS A 56 -3.80 -0.52 22.89
CA HIS A 56 -5.12 -0.24 23.48
C HIS A 56 -5.04 0.37 24.89
N GLN A 57 -3.88 0.31 25.55
CA GLN A 57 -3.64 0.92 26.87
C GLN A 57 -2.94 2.28 26.76
N GLY A 58 -2.66 2.75 25.53
CA GLY A 58 -1.92 3.99 25.28
C GLY A 58 -0.40 3.85 25.41
N THR A 59 0.12 2.64 25.61
CA THR A 59 1.56 2.38 25.68
C THR A 59 2.17 2.44 24.29
N ILE A 60 3.29 3.13 24.12
CA ILE A 60 3.99 3.18 22.83
C ILE A 60 4.58 1.80 22.52
N VAL A 61 4.12 1.19 21.43
CA VAL A 61 4.58 -0.12 20.94
C VAL A 61 5.30 -0.03 19.59
N GLY A 62 5.09 1.06 18.84
CA GLY A 62 5.74 1.29 17.55
C GLY A 62 6.27 2.73 17.42
N PRO A 63 7.45 3.04 17.99
CA PRO A 63 7.98 4.42 18.01
C PRO A 63 8.50 4.91 16.65
N TYR A 64 8.72 4.02 15.70
CA TYR A 64 9.34 4.31 14.41
C TYR A 64 8.43 3.93 13.23
N TYR A 65 7.14 4.22 13.33
CA TYR A 65 6.21 3.97 12.23
C TYR A 65 5.99 5.24 11.41
N ALA A 66 5.51 5.07 10.18
CA ALA A 66 5.08 6.16 9.33
C ALA A 66 3.95 5.71 8.42
N PHE A 67 3.04 6.62 8.08
CA PHE A 67 2.20 6.40 6.92
C PHE A 67 3.02 6.61 5.65
N LEU A 68 2.99 5.62 4.76
CA LEU A 68 3.49 5.73 3.40
C LEU A 68 2.41 6.34 2.51
N ASN A 69 2.70 7.52 1.98
CA ASN A 69 1.92 8.14 0.91
C ASN A 69 2.69 8.00 -0.40
N VAL A 70 2.11 7.30 -1.38
CA VAL A 70 2.71 7.14 -2.71
C VAL A 70 2.28 8.30 -3.59
N LEU A 71 3.24 9.15 -3.92
CA LEU A 71 3.06 10.35 -4.74
C LEU A 71 3.05 10.03 -6.23
N GLY A 72 2.48 10.96 -7.01
CA GLY A 72 2.27 10.77 -8.44
C GLY A 72 1.24 9.68 -8.75
N ALA A 73 1.00 9.41 -10.02
CA ALA A 73 0.16 8.31 -10.47
C ALA A 73 0.54 7.96 -11.91
N GLU A 74 0.45 6.67 -12.24
CA GLU A 74 0.74 6.17 -13.59
C GLU A 74 -0.57 5.86 -14.32
N GLU A 75 -0.65 6.15 -15.62
CA GLU A 75 -1.74 5.68 -16.49
C GLU A 75 -1.56 4.19 -16.85
N ALA A 76 -1.40 3.37 -15.81
CA ALA A 76 -0.94 1.99 -15.91
C ALA A 76 -2.04 1.00 -16.33
N ILE A 77 -3.31 1.34 -16.16
CA ILE A 77 -4.42 0.42 -16.43
C ILE A 77 -4.78 0.48 -17.91
N ASP A 78 -4.77 -0.66 -18.58
CA ASP A 78 -5.32 -0.82 -19.92
C ASP A 78 -6.85 -0.94 -19.82
N LEU A 79 -7.55 0.19 -19.96
CA LEU A 79 -9.01 0.27 -19.83
C LEU A 79 -9.76 -0.49 -20.94
N GLU A 80 -9.14 -0.73 -22.09
CA GLU A 80 -9.76 -1.47 -23.19
C GLU A 80 -9.75 -2.98 -22.92
N ARG A 81 -8.67 -3.48 -22.30
CA ARG A 81 -8.45 -4.92 -22.06
C ARG A 81 -8.77 -5.37 -20.64
N SER A 82 -8.90 -4.45 -19.70
CA SER A 82 -9.32 -4.72 -18.32
C SER A 82 -10.83 -4.89 -18.23
N THR A 83 -11.29 -5.65 -17.25
CA THR A 83 -12.71 -5.75 -16.89
C THR A 83 -12.93 -5.11 -15.53
N TYR A 84 -13.64 -3.98 -15.50
CA TYR A 84 -13.85 -3.19 -14.30
C TYR A 84 -15.27 -2.60 -14.24
N LYS A 85 -15.60 -2.00 -13.09
CA LYS A 85 -16.76 -1.14 -12.90
C LYS A 85 -16.30 0.16 -12.26
N MET A 86 -16.81 1.28 -12.76
CA MET A 86 -16.62 2.59 -12.13
C MET A 86 -17.27 2.61 -10.75
N ASP A 87 -16.69 3.42 -9.86
CA ASP A 87 -17.24 3.66 -8.54
C ASP A 87 -18.56 4.44 -8.65
N HIS A 88 -19.49 4.18 -7.72
CA HIS A 88 -20.82 4.80 -7.76
C HIS A 88 -20.80 6.20 -7.13
N LEU A 89 -19.84 6.47 -6.24
CA LEU A 89 -19.65 7.73 -5.55
C LEU A 89 -18.58 8.56 -6.28
N GLU A 90 -17.43 7.97 -6.55
CA GLU A 90 -16.30 8.61 -7.24
C GLU A 90 -16.29 8.24 -8.73
N LYS A 91 -17.10 8.94 -9.53
CA LYS A 91 -17.35 8.57 -10.94
C LYS A 91 -16.10 8.56 -11.84
N ASP A 92 -15.02 9.19 -11.41
CA ASP A 92 -13.71 9.23 -12.08
C ASP A 92 -12.75 8.13 -11.58
N GLN A 93 -13.18 7.27 -10.66
CA GLN A 93 -12.41 6.16 -10.12
C GLN A 93 -13.08 4.83 -10.42
N ILE A 94 -12.26 3.79 -10.60
CA ILE A 94 -12.71 2.41 -10.65
C ILE A 94 -13.10 2.01 -9.24
N GLY A 95 -14.27 1.41 -9.07
CA GLY A 95 -14.73 0.87 -7.79
C GLY A 95 -14.44 -0.62 -7.64
N ARG A 96 -14.33 -1.34 -8.76
CA ARG A 96 -14.14 -2.80 -8.77
C ARG A 96 -13.41 -3.26 -10.02
N ILE A 97 -12.40 -4.11 -9.83
CA ILE A 97 -11.66 -4.77 -10.91
C ILE A 97 -11.96 -6.27 -10.87
N LYS A 98 -12.38 -6.86 -11.99
CA LYS A 98 -12.54 -8.32 -12.17
C LYS A 98 -11.37 -8.96 -12.90
N LYS A 99 -10.71 -8.19 -13.76
CA LYS A 99 -9.51 -8.57 -14.51
C LYS A 99 -8.70 -7.30 -14.76
N LEU A 100 -7.52 -7.22 -14.17
CA LEU A 100 -6.56 -6.14 -14.42
C LEU A 100 -5.65 -6.51 -15.59
N VAL A 101 -5.45 -5.58 -16.52
CA VAL A 101 -4.41 -5.64 -17.56
C VAL A 101 -3.62 -4.34 -17.50
N LEU A 102 -2.30 -4.44 -17.51
CA LEU A 102 -1.43 -3.26 -17.45
C LEU A 102 -0.99 -2.81 -18.85
N LYS A 103 -0.99 -1.50 -19.07
CA LYS A 103 -0.37 -0.84 -20.23
C LYS A 103 1.12 -0.61 -19.92
N HIS A 104 1.93 -1.66 -19.95
CA HIS A 104 3.36 -1.60 -19.57
C HIS A 104 4.16 -0.48 -20.25
N GLY A 105 3.87 -0.18 -21.52
CA GLY A 105 4.56 0.89 -22.25
C GLY A 105 4.27 2.32 -21.75
N ALA A 106 3.22 2.51 -20.94
CA ALA A 106 2.87 3.79 -20.32
C ALA A 106 3.41 3.93 -18.88
N ILE A 107 3.92 2.85 -18.28
CA ILE A 107 4.45 2.85 -16.92
C ILE A 107 5.90 3.32 -16.97
N ASN A 108 6.25 4.31 -16.16
CA ASN A 108 7.62 4.74 -16.04
C ASN A 108 8.54 3.54 -15.69
N PRO A 109 9.59 3.24 -16.49
CA PRO A 109 10.45 2.09 -16.26
C PRO A 109 11.26 2.16 -14.95
N GLN A 110 11.30 3.32 -14.29
CA GLN A 110 11.91 3.52 -12.98
C GLN A 110 10.90 3.45 -11.82
N ALA A 111 9.59 3.42 -12.10
CA ALA A 111 8.57 3.30 -11.06
C ALA A 111 8.63 1.90 -10.43
N LYS A 112 8.89 1.87 -9.12
CA LYS A 112 9.00 0.64 -8.32
C LYS A 112 7.77 0.37 -7.46
N ILE A 113 7.22 1.43 -6.87
CA ILE A 113 5.97 1.44 -6.11
C ILE A 113 5.15 2.61 -6.67
N PHE A 114 3.94 2.36 -7.13
CA PHE A 114 3.11 3.40 -7.73
C PHE A 114 1.62 3.08 -7.61
N ARG A 115 0.80 4.11 -7.76
CA ARG A 115 -0.66 4.00 -7.85
C ARG A 115 -1.14 4.28 -9.27
N CYS A 116 -2.32 3.76 -9.61
CA CYS A 116 -2.96 4.02 -10.89
C CYS A 116 -3.80 5.31 -10.83
N THR A 117 -3.83 6.09 -11.92
CA THR A 117 -4.67 7.31 -12.01
C THR A 117 -6.16 7.03 -11.78
N MET A 118 -6.65 5.93 -12.33
CA MET A 118 -8.06 5.52 -12.31
C MET A 118 -8.43 4.63 -11.10
N GLU A 119 -7.49 4.25 -10.24
CA GLU A 119 -7.77 3.50 -9.01
C GLU A 119 -6.67 3.79 -7.99
N ARG A 120 -6.86 4.87 -7.23
CA ARG A 120 -5.84 5.36 -6.30
C ARG A 120 -5.56 4.42 -5.12
N ARG A 121 -6.46 3.49 -4.81
CA ARG A 121 -6.28 2.51 -3.72
C ARG A 121 -5.47 1.29 -4.18
N LEU A 122 -5.33 1.08 -5.49
CA LEU A 122 -4.48 0.03 -6.03
C LEU A 122 -3.03 0.51 -6.05
N ILE A 123 -2.24 -0.03 -5.12
CA ILE A 123 -0.79 0.08 -5.17
C ILE A 123 -0.22 -1.10 -5.94
N LEU A 124 0.59 -0.80 -6.93
CA LEU A 124 1.38 -1.75 -7.68
C LEU A 124 2.84 -1.65 -7.24
N ILE A 125 3.46 -2.81 -7.07
CA ILE A 125 4.89 -2.94 -6.79
C ILE A 125 5.54 -3.79 -7.88
N ARG A 126 6.78 -3.48 -8.19
CA ARG A 126 7.62 -4.35 -9.03
C ARG A 126 8.05 -5.60 -8.27
N GLU A 127 8.43 -6.62 -9.02
CA GLU A 127 8.88 -7.90 -8.45
C GLU A 127 10.15 -7.74 -7.59
N ASP A 128 11.05 -6.83 -7.94
CA ASP A 128 12.27 -6.56 -7.16
C ASP A 128 11.95 -5.98 -5.76
N VAL A 129 10.90 -5.14 -5.66
CA VAL A 129 10.38 -4.64 -4.38
C VAL A 129 9.83 -5.79 -3.53
N HIS A 130 9.00 -6.65 -4.12
CA HIS A 130 8.44 -7.80 -3.43
C HIS A 130 9.54 -8.75 -2.94
N ALA A 131 10.52 -9.06 -3.79
CA ALA A 131 11.65 -9.91 -3.44
C ALA A 131 12.46 -9.33 -2.27
N ALA A 132 12.68 -8.01 -2.24
CA ALA A 132 13.34 -7.34 -1.12
C ALA A 132 12.53 -7.42 0.17
N PHE A 133 11.20 -7.33 0.11
CA PHE A 133 10.34 -7.48 1.29
C PHE A 133 10.42 -8.90 1.87
N VAL A 134 10.40 -9.92 1.00
CA VAL A 134 10.54 -11.32 1.40
C VAL A 134 11.93 -11.58 1.98
N GLN A 135 12.99 -11.11 1.31
CA GLN A 135 14.38 -11.29 1.76
C GLN A 135 14.64 -10.62 3.11
N ALA A 136 14.05 -9.45 3.35
CA ALA A 136 14.13 -8.75 4.64
C ALA A 136 13.24 -9.38 5.73
N GLY A 137 12.43 -10.38 5.40
CA GLY A 137 11.47 -10.99 6.32
C GLY A 137 10.49 -9.97 6.89
N LEU A 138 9.94 -9.09 6.04
CA LEU A 138 8.89 -8.16 6.44
C LEU A 138 7.58 -8.91 6.67
N THR A 139 6.70 -8.35 7.51
CA THR A 139 5.43 -8.97 7.92
C THR A 139 4.21 -8.09 7.59
N GLY A 140 3.01 -8.68 7.59
CA GLY A 140 1.75 -7.93 7.48
C GLY A 140 1.33 -7.52 6.06
N PHE A 141 1.95 -8.08 5.02
CA PHE A 141 1.57 -7.83 3.63
C PHE A 141 1.09 -9.09 2.92
N LYS A 142 0.25 -8.90 1.90
CA LYS A 142 -0.14 -9.93 0.94
C LYS A 142 -0.09 -9.32 -0.45
N VAL A 143 0.57 -10.01 -1.38
CA VAL A 143 0.70 -9.55 -2.77
C VAL A 143 -0.11 -10.46 -3.69
N TYR A 144 -0.58 -9.87 -4.78
CA TYR A 144 -1.24 -10.59 -5.86
C TYR A 144 -0.56 -10.22 -7.17
N ARG A 145 -0.50 -11.17 -8.10
CA ARG A 145 -0.07 -10.89 -9.46
C ARG A 145 -1.04 -9.86 -10.07
N ALA A 146 -0.51 -8.73 -10.53
CA ALA A 146 -1.32 -7.67 -11.12
C ALA A 146 -2.02 -8.13 -12.42
N GLU A 147 -1.28 -8.77 -13.33
CA GLU A 147 -1.84 -9.28 -14.59
C GLU A 147 -2.91 -10.35 -14.33
N GLY A 148 -4.14 -10.09 -14.77
CA GLY A 148 -5.30 -10.95 -14.58
C GLY A 148 -5.95 -10.86 -13.20
N TRP A 149 -5.52 -9.94 -12.33
CA TRP A 149 -6.03 -9.86 -10.97
C TRP A 149 -7.53 -9.61 -10.91
N ASN A 150 -8.20 -10.33 -10.00
CA ASN A 150 -9.60 -10.13 -9.63
C ASN A 150 -9.64 -9.51 -8.22
N GLY A 151 -10.00 -8.23 -8.14
CA GLY A 151 -10.00 -7.45 -6.90
C GLY A 151 -11.09 -7.82 -5.88
N LEU A 152 -11.86 -8.88 -6.13
CA LEU A 152 -12.83 -9.44 -5.18
C LEU A 152 -12.30 -10.65 -4.43
N THR A 153 -11.21 -11.23 -4.92
CA THR A 153 -10.53 -12.33 -4.25
C THR A 153 -9.37 -11.72 -3.49
N LEU A 154 -9.58 -11.53 -2.18
CA LEU A 154 -8.52 -11.26 -1.22
C LEU A 154 -7.90 -12.60 -0.80
#